data_AF-E7GEX4-F1
#
_entry.id   AF-E7GEX4-F1
#
_cell.length_a   1.000
_cell.length_b   1.000
_cell.length_c   1.000
_cell.angle_alpha   90.00
_cell.angle_beta   90.00
_cell.angle_gamma   90.00
#
_symmetry.space_group_name_H-M   'P 1'
#
loop_
_entity.id
_entity.type
_entity.pdbx_description
1 polymer ?
#
loop_
_entity_poly.entity_id
_entity_poly.type
_entity_poly.pdbx_seq_one_letter_code
_entity_poly.pdbx_strand_id
1 'polypeptide(L)'
;MSYYKKISSFTKKELLKEAKRNMEKLDSLKVSYKRGENYQQLKKNAHIKNLDIEDMNGDQLYLLCVQLDTLICNKKISSDKRKILDFMIK
;
A
#
# COMPACT_ATOMS: atom_id res chain seq x y z
N MET A 1 -13.40 -2.36 -13.70
CA MET A 1 -13.41 -3.16 -12.46
C MET A 1 -12.64 -2.38 -11.40
N SER A 2 -13.20 -2.15 -10.20
CA SER A 2 -12.45 -1.50 -9.09
C SER A 2 -11.22 -2.33 -8.73
N TYR A 3 -10.11 -1.68 -8.34
CA TYR A 3 -8.86 -2.33 -7.94
C TYR A 3 -9.11 -3.43 -6.89
N TYR A 4 -9.93 -3.14 -5.88
CA TYR A 4 -10.26 -4.07 -4.80
C TYR A 4 -11.00 -5.32 -5.30
N LYS A 5 -11.92 -5.14 -6.26
CA LYS A 5 -12.66 -6.25 -6.91
C LYS A 5 -11.76 -7.09 -7.83
N LYS A 6 -10.66 -6.52 -8.31
CA LYS A 6 -9.66 -7.28 -9.09
C LYS A 6 -8.79 -8.13 -8.18
N ILE A 7 -8.24 -7.55 -7.11
CA ILE A 7 -7.34 -8.29 -6.22
C ILE A 7 -8.07 -9.28 -5.32
N SER A 8 -9.39 -9.14 -5.12
CA SER A 8 -10.18 -10.11 -4.35
C SER A 8 -10.27 -11.48 -5.02
N SER A 9 -10.00 -11.60 -6.32
CA SER A 9 -9.96 -12.88 -7.03
C SER A 9 -8.54 -13.46 -7.13
N PHE A 10 -7.55 -12.82 -6.53
CA PHE A 10 -6.15 -13.27 -6.61
C PHE A 10 -5.88 -14.43 -5.67
N THR A 11 -5.04 -15.35 -6.11
CA THR A 11 -4.43 -16.38 -5.27
C THR A 11 -3.45 -15.75 -4.26
N LYS A 12 -3.09 -16.49 -3.20
CA LYS A 12 -2.04 -16.07 -2.25
C LYS A 12 -0.75 -15.60 -2.96
N LYS A 13 -0.32 -16.33 -3.99
CA LYS A 13 0.90 -16.02 -4.75
C LYS A 13 0.77 -14.70 -5.53
N GLU A 14 -0.39 -14.44 -6.11
CA GLU A 14 -0.67 -13.19 -6.83
C GLU A 14 -0.79 -12.00 -5.87
N LEU A 15 -1.44 -12.18 -4.72
CA LEU A 15 -1.51 -11.17 -3.67
C LEU A 15 -0.12 -10.83 -3.12
N LEU A 16 0.74 -11.82 -2.90
CA LEU A 16 2.12 -11.60 -2.47
C LEU A 16 2.90 -10.76 -3.50
N LYS A 17 2.75 -11.07 -4.78
CA LYS A 17 3.38 -10.31 -5.86
C LYS A 17 2.87 -8.87 -5.92
N GLU A 18 1.56 -8.68 -5.75
CA GLU A 18 0.93 -7.35 -5.75
C GLU A 18 1.36 -6.52 -4.54
N ALA A 19 1.47 -7.13 -3.35
CA ALA A 19 1.98 -6.48 -2.15
C ALA A 19 3.42 -6.00 -2.35
N LYS A 20 4.31 -6.88 -2.84
CA LYS A 20 5.72 -6.51 -3.16
C LYS A 20 5.78 -5.35 -4.16
N ARG A 21 4.94 -5.39 -5.22
CA ARG A 21 4.83 -4.31 -6.21
C ARG A 21 4.38 -2.98 -5.61
N ASN A 22 3.40 -3.00 -4.69
CA ASN A 22 2.93 -1.78 -4.04
C ASN A 22 3.97 -1.21 -3.06
N MET A 23 4.74 -2.06 -2.38
CA MET A 23 5.87 -1.61 -1.57
C MET A 23 6.94 -0.91 -2.42
N GLU A 24 7.31 -1.49 -3.57
CA GLU A 24 8.24 -0.85 -4.53
C GLU A 24 7.73 0.51 -5.03
N LYS A 25 6.43 0.63 -5.31
CA LYS A 25 5.82 1.93 -5.67
C LYS A 25 5.94 2.94 -4.54
N LEU A 26 5.69 2.54 -3.29
CA LEU A 26 5.85 3.45 -2.16
C LEU A 26 7.30 3.91 -1.98
N ASP A 27 8.27 3.00 -2.17
CA ASP A 27 9.70 3.33 -2.19
C ASP A 27 10.00 4.40 -3.27
N SER A 28 9.48 4.21 -4.48
CA SER A 28 9.66 5.16 -5.60
C SER A 28 9.04 6.53 -5.32
N LEU A 29 7.94 6.58 -4.57
CA LEU A 29 7.23 7.81 -4.22
C LEU A 29 7.88 8.55 -3.04
N LYS A 30 9.00 8.03 -2.51
CA LYS A 30 9.65 8.52 -1.28
C LYS A 30 8.63 8.72 -0.15
N VAL A 31 7.59 7.89 -0.13
CA VAL A 31 6.72 7.82 1.03
C VAL A 31 7.57 7.20 2.11
N SER A 32 7.78 7.90 3.22
CA SER A 32 8.49 7.33 4.37
C SER A 32 7.61 6.23 4.97
N TYR A 33 7.59 5.06 4.35
CA TYR A 33 7.32 3.82 5.02
C TYR A 33 8.72 3.30 5.36
N LYS A 34 9.16 3.46 6.62
CA LYS A 34 10.37 2.75 7.02
C LYS A 34 10.06 1.27 6.89
N ARG A 35 10.75 0.56 5.99
CA ARG A 35 10.83 -0.91 6.01
C ARG A 35 11.23 -1.31 7.43
N GLY A 36 10.29 -1.92 8.17
CA GLY A 36 10.41 -2.13 9.62
C GLY A 36 9.28 -1.47 10.41
N GLU A 37 9.42 -0.20 10.80
CA GLU A 37 8.49 0.49 11.71
C GLU A 37 7.07 0.69 11.14
N ASN A 38 6.96 1.15 9.88
CA ASN A 38 5.65 1.40 9.27
C ASN A 38 5.00 0.14 8.71
N TYR A 39 5.78 -0.89 8.39
CA TYR A 39 5.24 -2.20 8.02
C TYR A 39 4.55 -2.87 9.22
N GLN A 40 5.14 -2.75 10.42
CA GLN A 40 4.48 -3.20 11.64
C GLN A 40 3.25 -2.37 12.01
N GLN A 41 3.28 -1.05 11.81
CA GLN A 41 2.07 -0.22 11.99
C GLN A 41 0.97 -0.55 10.99
N LEU A 42 1.30 -0.81 9.71
CA LEU A 42 0.34 -1.26 8.71
C LEU A 42 -0.29 -2.60 9.08
N LYS A 43 0.52 -3.57 9.51
CA LYS A 43 0.02 -4.84 10.05
C LYS A 43 -0.89 -4.60 11.26
N LYS A 44 -0.50 -3.73 12.19
CA LYS A 44 -1.27 -3.39 13.38
C LYS A 44 -2.64 -2.78 13.03
N ASN A 45 -2.66 -1.82 12.11
CA ASN A 45 -3.89 -1.16 11.63
C ASN A 45 -4.80 -2.12 10.84
N ALA A 46 -4.21 -3.11 10.17
CA ALA A 46 -4.95 -4.16 9.46
C ALA A 46 -5.27 -5.38 10.33
N HIS A 47 -4.97 -5.35 11.64
CA HIS A 47 -5.12 -6.49 12.57
C HIS A 47 -4.39 -7.77 12.12
N ILE A 48 -3.29 -7.63 11.38
CA ILE A 48 -2.44 -8.73 10.89
C ILE A 48 -1.37 -9.04 11.94
N LYS A 49 -1.17 -10.33 12.25
CA LYS A 49 -0.08 -10.78 13.14
C LYS A 49 1.27 -10.36 12.58
N ASN A 50 2.28 -10.18 13.43
CA ASN A 50 3.62 -9.83 12.99
C ASN A 50 4.35 -11.04 12.36
N LEU A 51 3.89 -11.43 11.17
CA LEU A 51 4.39 -12.53 10.35
C LEU A 51 5.21 -11.96 9.19
N ASP A 52 6.21 -12.69 8.71
CA ASP A 52 6.82 -12.32 7.44
C ASP A 52 5.77 -12.33 6.32
N ILE A 53 5.97 -11.51 5.30
CA ILE A 53 4.97 -11.35 4.22
C ILE A 53 4.67 -12.69 3.52
N GLU A 54 5.64 -13.60 3.53
CA GLU A 54 5.56 -14.92 2.89
C GLU A 54 4.71 -15.90 3.72
N ASP A 55 4.66 -15.69 5.03
CA ASP A 55 3.87 -16.47 5.99
C ASP A 55 2.42 -16.02 6.09
N MET A 56 2.09 -14.83 5.57
CA MET A 56 0.72 -14.32 5.58
C MET A 56 -0.23 -15.21 4.77
N ASN A 57 -1.46 -15.35 5.26
CA ASN A 57 -2.52 -16.01 4.50
C ASN A 57 -3.13 -15.05 3.43
N GLY A 58 -4.04 -15.56 2.60
CA GLY A 58 -4.65 -14.78 1.53
C GLY A 58 -5.35 -13.51 2.01
N ASP A 59 -6.17 -13.61 3.06
CA ASP A 59 -6.93 -12.47 3.59
C ASP A 59 -6.01 -11.37 4.16
N GLN A 60 -4.96 -11.78 4.87
CA GLN A 60 -3.95 -10.87 5.40
C GLN A 60 -3.22 -10.14 4.26
N LEU A 61 -2.83 -10.85 3.20
CA LEU A 61 -2.19 -10.23 2.03
C LEU A 61 -3.14 -9.31 1.27
N TYR A 62 -4.42 -9.66 1.16
CA TYR A 62 -5.44 -8.81 0.57
C TYR A 62 -5.56 -7.49 1.33
N LEU A 63 -5.74 -7.56 2.66
CA LEU A 63 -5.82 -6.36 3.50
C LEU A 63 -4.56 -5.51 3.41
N LEU A 64 -3.38 -6.14 3.39
CA LEU A 64 -2.12 -5.44 3.20
C LEU A 64 -2.07 -4.71 1.84
N CYS A 65 -2.50 -5.35 0.74
CA CYS A 65 -2.55 -4.73 -0.58
C CYS A 65 -3.46 -3.50 -0.60
N VAL A 66 -4.64 -3.58 0.04
CA VAL A 66 -5.60 -2.46 0.16
C VAL A 66 -4.97 -1.29 0.92
N GLN A 67 -4.30 -1.56 2.05
CA GLN A 67 -3.68 -0.51 2.86
C GLN A 67 -2.51 0.16 2.13
N LEU A 68 -1.66 -0.60 1.45
CA LEU A 68 -0.57 -0.07 0.64
C LEU A 68 -1.09 0.82 -0.50
N ASP A 69 -2.13 0.37 -1.21
CA ASP A 69 -2.75 1.15 -2.29
C ASP A 69 -3.37 2.46 -1.76
N THR A 70 -4.01 2.42 -0.59
CA THR A 70 -4.57 3.60 0.08
C THR A 70 -3.49 4.64 0.36
N LEU A 71 -2.32 4.21 0.86
CA LEU A 71 -1.17 5.11 1.09
C LEU A 71 -0.64 5.72 -0.21
N ILE A 72 -0.57 4.92 -1.29
CA ILE A 72 -0.14 5.40 -2.61
C ILE A 72 -1.10 6.49 -3.11
N CYS A 73 -2.40 6.23 -3.05
CA CYS A 73 -3.44 7.18 -3.45
C CYS A 73 -3.39 8.48 -2.65
N ASN A 74 -3.27 8.39 -1.32
CA ASN A 74 -3.17 9.56 -0.44
C ASN A 74 -1.92 10.41 -0.76
N LYS A 75 -0.78 9.77 -1.05
CA LYS A 75 0.43 10.51 -1.45
C LYS A 75 0.25 11.24 -2.77
N LYS A 76 -0.37 10.61 -3.77
CA LYS A 76 -0.65 11.24 -5.06
C LYS A 76 -1.56 12.45 -4.90
N ILE A 77 -2.68 12.30 -4.17
CA ILE A 77 -3.60 13.40 -3.89
C ILE A 77 -2.89 14.57 -3.18
N SER A 78 -2.05 14.28 -2.19
CA SER A 78 -1.27 15.31 -1.50
C SER A 78 -0.30 16.04 -2.43
N SER A 79 0.35 15.31 -3.34
CA SER A 79 1.25 15.88 -4.35
C SER A 79 0.51 16.79 -5.33
N ASP A 80 -0.64 16.34 -5.83
CA ASP A 80 -1.44 17.09 -6.81
C ASP A 80 -2.04 18.36 -6.18
N LYS A 81 -2.52 18.29 -4.93
CA LYS A 81 -2.94 19.48 -4.17
C LYS A 81 -1.82 20.50 -4.03
N ARG A 82 -0.59 20.05 -3.77
CA ARG A 82 0.58 20.94 -3.66
C ARG A 82 0.90 21.61 -5.00
N LYS A 83 0.91 20.87 -6.10
CA LYS A 83 1.12 21.44 -7.45
C LYS A 83 0.08 22.49 -7.82
N ILE A 84 -1.19 22.26 -7.50
CA ILE A 84 -2.27 23.23 -7.75
C ILE A 84 -2.03 24.51 -6.94
N LEU A 85 -1.67 24.38 -5.66
CA LEU A 85 -1.36 25.53 -4.81
C LEU A 85 -0.15 26.31 -5.34
N ASP A 86 0.91 25.63 -5.74
CA ASP A 86 2.12 26.25 -6.32
C ASP A 86 1.81 26.97 -7.65
N PHE A 87 0.84 26.48 -8.43
CA PHE A 87 0.39 27.14 -9.66
C PHE A 87 -0.45 28.40 -9.38
N MET A 88 -1.25 28.40 -8.32
CA MET A 88 -2.12 29.53 -7.97
C MET A 88 -1.37 30.72 -7.34
N ILE A 89 -0.14 30.52 -6.86
CA ILE A 89 0.70 31.55 -6.22
C ILE A 89 1.66 32.22 -7.23
N LYS A 90 1.73 31.74 -8.47
CA LYS A 90 2.45 32.37 -9.58
C LYS A 90 1.53 33.24 -10.42
#